data_AF-A0A8F9TWE6-F1
#
_entry.id   AF-A0A8F9TWE6-F1
#
_cell.length_a   1.000
_cell.length_b   1.000
_cell.length_c   1.000
_cell.angle_alpha   90.00
_cell.angle_beta   90.00
_cell.angle_gamma   90.00
#
_symmetry.space_group_name_H-M   'P 1'
#
loop_
_entity.id
_entity.type
_entity.pdbx_description
1 polymer ?
#
loop_
_entity_poly.entity_id
_entity_poly.type
_entity_poly.pdbx_seq_one_letter_code
_entity_poly.pdbx_strand_id
1 'polypeptide(L)'
;MLQPRDRADDHHPLMIGFSIHVFRQFWPSDRSRPATFGAEEGRTLAYWVVGGFGGLDWVRELVHTPAVVGLGGNGYPVEYTAQLKVVRDYLLGSIPIGRGGPVVISDDDGSIAVWPPRRNEVHPLLIAACPDDEWVHIRAFDQS
;
A
#
# COMPACT_ATOMS: atom_id res chain seq x y z
N MET A 1 -27.42 -15.20 42.10
CA MET A 1 -26.04 -14.68 42.13
C MET A 1 -25.51 -14.86 40.71
N LEU A 2 -25.68 -13.84 39.86
CA LEU A 2 -25.27 -13.88 38.45
C LEU A 2 -23.82 -13.36 38.35
N GLN A 3 -22.93 -14.13 37.73
CA GLN A 3 -21.57 -13.69 37.43
C GLN A 3 -21.59 -12.50 36.46
N PRO A 4 -20.69 -11.52 36.60
CA PRO A 4 -20.54 -10.48 35.60
C PRO A 4 -19.97 -11.10 34.33
N ARG A 5 -20.64 -10.84 33.20
CA ARG A 5 -20.15 -11.16 31.86
C ARG A 5 -18.87 -10.37 31.63
N ASP A 6 -17.77 -11.07 31.34
CA ASP A 6 -16.58 -10.49 30.72
C ASP A 6 -17.03 -9.65 29.51
N ARG A 7 -16.87 -8.33 29.63
CA ARG A 7 -16.72 -7.50 28.44
C ARG A 7 -15.35 -7.88 27.90
N ALA A 8 -15.32 -8.59 26.78
CA ALA A 8 -14.16 -8.51 25.91
C ALA A 8 -14.06 -7.05 25.51
N ASP A 9 -13.14 -6.31 26.13
CA ASP A 9 -12.67 -5.06 25.54
C ASP A 9 -12.06 -5.48 24.21
N ASP A 10 -12.64 -4.98 23.11
CA ASP A 10 -12.09 -5.14 21.76
C ASP A 10 -10.79 -4.32 21.68
N HIS A 11 -9.71 -4.85 22.26
CA HIS A 11 -8.36 -4.33 22.09
C HIS A 11 -7.95 -4.60 20.64
N HIS A 12 -8.02 -3.56 19.81
CA HIS A 12 -7.46 -3.61 18.47
C HIS A 12 -5.93 -3.55 18.60
N PRO A 13 -5.21 -4.56 18.13
CA PRO A 13 -3.76 -4.57 18.16
C PRO A 13 -3.20 -3.37 17.37
N LEU A 14 -2.22 -2.64 17.92
CA LEU A 14 -1.60 -1.50 17.24
C LEU A 14 -0.69 -2.00 16.12
N MET A 15 -1.07 -1.75 14.87
CA MET A 15 -0.33 -2.20 13.69
C MET A 15 0.50 -1.06 13.10
N ILE A 16 1.83 -1.15 13.21
CA ILE A 16 2.71 -0.09 12.69
C ILE A 16 3.16 -0.43 11.27
N GLY A 17 2.68 0.33 10.29
CA GLY A 17 3.05 0.14 8.90
C GLY A 17 2.08 0.77 7.91
N PHE A 18 2.16 0.34 6.65
CA PHE A 18 1.31 0.84 5.58
C PHE A 18 0.67 -0.30 4.81
N SER A 19 -0.62 -0.16 4.48
CA SER A 19 -1.20 -0.92 3.38
C SER A 19 -0.94 -0.18 2.07
N ILE A 20 -0.37 -0.88 1.10
CA ILE A 20 -0.05 -0.34 -0.21
C ILE A 20 -0.98 -0.97 -1.23
N HIS A 21 -1.67 -0.12 -1.97
CA HIS A 21 -2.57 -0.53 -3.03
C HIS A 21 -2.10 0.08 -4.34
N VAL A 22 -1.97 -0.76 -5.37
CA VAL A 22 -1.59 -0.32 -6.71
C VAL A 22 -2.71 -0.67 -7.67
N PHE A 23 -3.29 0.36 -8.27
CA PHE A 23 -4.41 0.25 -9.19
C PHE A 23 -3.99 0.64 -10.59
N ARG A 24 -4.51 -0.08 -11.57
CA ARG A 24 -4.66 0.45 -12.91
C ARG A 24 -5.67 1.60 -12.84
N GLN A 25 -5.42 2.73 -13.50
CA GLN A 25 -6.39 3.84 -13.47
C GLN A 25 -7.76 3.42 -14.04
N PHE A 26 -8.84 3.89 -13.41
CA PHE A 26 -10.23 3.54 -13.72
C PHE A 26 -10.63 3.92 -15.15
N TRP A 27 -11.36 3.07 -15.87
CA TRP A 27 -11.92 3.46 -17.18
C TRP A 27 -13.18 4.31 -16.96
N PRO A 28 -13.33 5.51 -17.56
CA PRO A 28 -12.70 5.97 -18.80
C PRO A 28 -11.55 6.97 -18.67
N SER A 29 -10.71 6.90 -17.63
CA SER A 29 -9.56 7.81 -17.47
C SER A 29 -8.53 7.69 -18.62
N ASP A 30 -7.90 8.82 -18.97
CA ASP A 30 -6.72 8.83 -19.83
C ASP A 30 -5.49 8.27 -19.09
N ARG A 31 -5.18 7.00 -19.34
CA ARG A 31 -4.06 6.29 -18.68
C ARG A 31 -2.69 6.68 -19.23
N SER A 32 -2.63 7.53 -20.27
CA SER A 32 -1.37 8.11 -20.75
C SER A 32 -0.89 9.29 -19.87
N ARG A 33 -1.74 9.72 -18.93
CA ARG A 33 -1.45 10.84 -18.02
C ARG A 33 -1.41 10.38 -16.56
N PRO A 34 -0.65 11.09 -15.71
CA PRO A 34 -0.69 10.90 -14.27
C PRO A 34 -2.13 10.95 -13.73
N ALA A 35 -2.44 10.08 -12.75
CA ALA A 35 -3.68 10.20 -12.00
C ALA A 35 -3.71 11.53 -11.21
N THR A 36 -4.89 11.99 -10.83
CA THR A 36 -5.06 13.07 -9.85
C THR A 36 -5.30 12.50 -8.46
N PHE A 37 -5.04 13.29 -7.42
CA PHE A 37 -5.38 12.91 -6.05
C PHE A 37 -6.86 12.53 -5.94
N GLY A 38 -7.15 11.41 -5.28
CA GLY A 38 -8.51 10.91 -5.07
C GLY A 38 -9.19 10.32 -6.33
N ALA A 39 -8.45 10.12 -7.43
CA ALA A 39 -8.99 9.51 -8.65
C ALA A 39 -9.61 8.14 -8.38
N GLU A 40 -10.71 7.80 -9.06
CA GLU A 40 -11.40 6.52 -8.89
C GLU A 40 -10.45 5.33 -9.13
N GLU A 41 -10.62 4.30 -8.29
CA GLU A 41 -9.81 3.08 -8.36
C GLU A 41 -10.27 2.22 -9.53
N GLY A 42 -9.32 1.80 -10.37
CA GLY A 42 -9.57 0.77 -11.36
C GLY A 42 -9.24 -0.62 -10.82
N ARG A 43 -8.73 -1.49 -11.69
CA ARG A 43 -8.38 -2.86 -11.28
C ARG A 43 -7.15 -2.87 -10.38
N THR A 44 -7.21 -3.59 -9.28
CA THR A 44 -6.03 -3.89 -8.45
C THR A 44 -4.99 -4.65 -9.27
N LEU A 45 -3.77 -4.12 -9.31
CA LEU A 45 -2.60 -4.76 -9.90
C LEU A 45 -1.79 -5.48 -8.81
N ALA A 46 -1.64 -4.83 -7.67
CA ALA A 46 -0.99 -5.40 -6.50
C ALA A 46 -1.51 -4.78 -5.20
N TYR A 47 -1.42 -5.55 -4.12
CA TYR A 47 -1.70 -5.14 -2.76
C TYR A 47 -0.71 -5.83 -1.83
N TRP A 48 -0.19 -5.08 -0.86
CA TRP A 48 0.61 -5.65 0.20
C TRP A 48 0.60 -4.75 1.43
N VAL A 49 1.08 -5.30 2.54
CA VAL A 49 1.33 -4.52 3.75
C VAL A 49 2.83 -4.54 4.03
N VAL A 50 3.36 -3.37 4.40
CA VAL A 50 4.75 -3.21 4.85
C VAL A 50 4.75 -2.76 6.30
N GLY A 51 5.72 -3.23 7.07
CA GLY A 51 5.92 -2.77 8.45
C GLY A 51 6.80 -1.53 8.56
N GLY A 52 6.62 -0.83 9.67
CA GLY A 52 7.53 0.21 10.15
C GLY A 52 7.52 1.51 9.32
N PHE A 53 8.25 2.51 9.83
CA PHE A 53 8.24 3.89 9.32
C PHE A 53 8.82 4.06 7.90
N GLY A 54 9.63 3.11 7.42
CA GLY A 54 10.30 3.14 6.10
C GLY A 54 9.51 2.49 4.98
N GLY A 55 8.26 2.10 5.21
CA GLY A 55 7.44 1.36 4.25
C GLY A 55 7.19 2.03 2.90
N LEU A 56 7.32 3.36 2.86
CA LEU A 56 7.13 4.18 1.66
C LEU A 56 8.43 4.65 1.01
N ASP A 57 9.59 4.27 1.55
CA ASP A 57 10.89 4.75 1.05
C ASP A 57 11.07 4.43 -0.44
N TRP A 58 10.67 3.22 -0.86
CA TRP A 58 10.78 2.77 -2.25
C TRP A 58 10.07 3.70 -3.24
N VAL A 59 8.87 4.21 -2.92
CA VAL A 59 8.13 5.11 -3.83
C VAL A 59 8.58 6.56 -3.66
N ARG A 60 8.96 6.97 -2.45
CA ARG A 60 9.50 8.31 -2.17
C ARG A 60 10.81 8.55 -2.92
N GLU A 61 11.69 7.56 -2.97
CA GLU A 61 12.94 7.62 -3.73
C GLU A 61 12.67 7.76 -5.25
N LEU A 62 11.59 7.16 -5.78
CA LEU A 62 11.24 7.23 -7.19
C LEU A 62 10.63 8.58 -7.62
N VAL A 63 10.04 9.36 -6.70
CA VAL A 63 9.49 10.71 -6.98
C VAL A 63 10.55 11.67 -7.52
N HIS A 64 11.84 11.37 -7.35
CA HIS A 64 12.94 12.11 -7.96
C HIS A 64 13.07 11.90 -9.48
N THR A 65 12.22 11.07 -10.09
CA THR A 65 12.17 10.81 -11.53
C THR A 65 10.91 11.43 -12.17
N PRO A 66 10.94 11.83 -13.44
CA PRO A 66 9.75 12.38 -14.12
C PRO A 66 8.64 11.32 -14.35
N ALA A 67 8.93 10.05 -14.06
CA ALA A 67 8.01 8.93 -14.23
C ALA A 67 7.19 8.62 -12.98
N VAL A 68 7.37 9.39 -11.89
CA VAL A 68 6.61 9.26 -10.64
C VAL A 68 6.24 10.65 -10.12
N VAL A 69 5.00 10.82 -9.70
CA VAL A 69 4.47 12.06 -9.13
C VAL A 69 3.87 11.76 -7.77
N GLY A 70 4.32 12.49 -6.75
CA GLY A 70 3.62 12.55 -5.47
C GLY A 70 2.36 13.40 -5.63
N LEU A 71 1.19 12.81 -5.38
CA LEU A 71 -0.11 13.50 -5.46
C LEU A 71 -0.47 14.17 -4.13
N GLY A 72 0.30 13.91 -3.08
CA GLY A 72 0.13 14.50 -1.75
C GLY A 72 -0.91 13.78 -0.90
N GLY A 73 -1.46 14.52 0.06
CA GLY A 73 -2.41 14.05 1.07
C GLY A 73 -2.21 14.81 2.39
N ASN A 74 -3.30 15.30 2.99
CA ASN A 74 -3.28 15.91 4.34
C ASN A 74 -3.38 14.82 5.43
N GLY A 75 -2.48 13.84 5.35
CA GLY A 75 -2.57 12.60 6.12
C GLY A 75 -2.67 11.38 5.20
N TYR A 76 -3.46 10.39 5.61
CA TYR A 76 -3.64 9.16 4.84
C TYR A 76 -4.99 9.15 4.11
N PRO A 77 -5.06 8.59 2.88
CA PRO A 77 -3.94 8.01 2.15
C PRO A 77 -2.93 9.04 1.66
N VAL A 78 -1.66 8.64 1.63
CA VAL A 78 -0.66 9.31 0.80
C VAL A 78 -0.72 8.69 -0.59
N GLU A 79 -0.86 9.54 -1.61
CA GLU A 79 -1.07 9.08 -2.98
C GLU A 79 0.12 9.41 -3.89
N TYR A 80 0.41 8.48 -4.78
CA TYR A 80 1.40 8.63 -5.84
C TYR A 80 0.82 8.12 -7.15
N THR A 81 1.37 8.57 -8.27
CA THR A 81 1.14 7.95 -9.57
C THR A 81 2.47 7.75 -10.27
N ALA A 82 2.59 6.64 -10.99
CA ALA A 82 3.86 6.24 -11.61
C ALA A 82 3.62 5.59 -12.97
N GLN A 83 4.54 5.75 -13.91
CA GLN A 83 4.55 4.93 -15.11
C GLN A 83 4.91 3.49 -14.76
N LEU A 84 4.23 2.52 -15.37
CA LEU A 84 4.41 1.11 -15.00
C LEU A 84 5.86 0.65 -15.08
N LYS A 85 6.62 1.07 -16.09
CA LYS A 85 8.02 0.68 -16.30
C LYS A 85 8.94 0.92 -15.11
N VAL A 86 8.67 1.92 -14.27
CA VAL A 86 9.54 2.23 -13.11
C VAL A 86 9.13 1.48 -11.85
N VAL A 87 7.90 0.98 -11.81
CA VAL A 87 7.37 0.23 -10.66
C VAL A 87 7.20 -1.26 -10.93
N ARG A 88 7.27 -1.70 -12.19
CA ARG A 88 7.00 -3.09 -12.63
C ARG A 88 7.78 -4.13 -11.83
N ASP A 89 9.07 -3.90 -11.63
CA ASP A 89 9.93 -4.85 -10.90
C ASP A 89 9.57 -4.94 -9.41
N TYR A 90 9.11 -3.84 -8.81
CA TYR A 90 8.59 -3.83 -7.43
C TYR A 90 7.26 -4.59 -7.30
N LEU A 91 6.43 -4.57 -8.35
CA LEU A 91 5.15 -5.31 -8.37
C LEU A 91 5.35 -6.82 -8.61
N LEU A 92 6.33 -7.21 -9.43
CA LEU A 92 6.51 -8.60 -9.89
C LEU A 92 7.60 -9.39 -9.16
N GLY A 93 8.62 -8.72 -8.64
CA GLY A 93 9.82 -9.36 -8.09
C GLY A 93 9.66 -9.73 -6.62
N SER A 94 9.89 -8.75 -5.75
CA SER A 94 9.82 -8.91 -4.30
C SER A 94 9.17 -7.67 -3.74
N ILE A 95 8.06 -7.87 -3.03
CA ILE A 95 7.32 -6.78 -2.40
C ILE A 95 8.32 -5.92 -1.60
N PRO A 96 8.37 -4.60 -1.83
CA PRO A 96 9.31 -3.74 -1.15
C PRO A 96 9.09 -3.85 0.36
N ILE A 97 10.05 -4.44 1.07
CA ILE A 97 10.12 -4.36 2.53
C ILE A 97 10.89 -3.09 2.84
N GLY A 98 10.21 -2.08 3.36
CA GLY A 98 10.85 -0.85 3.79
C GLY A 98 11.95 -1.12 4.82
N ARG A 99 12.84 -0.14 5.06
CA ARG A 99 13.93 -0.27 6.05
C ARG A 99 13.42 -0.58 7.48
N GLY A 100 12.12 -0.40 7.73
CA GLY A 100 11.44 -0.65 9.00
C GLY A 100 11.16 -2.12 9.33
N GLY A 101 11.40 -3.07 8.41
CA GLY A 101 11.23 -4.50 8.69
C GLY A 101 9.78 -5.01 8.56
N PRO A 102 9.46 -6.20 9.10
CA PRO A 102 8.13 -6.80 9.01
C PRO A 102 7.08 -5.99 9.78
N VAL A 103 5.80 -6.19 9.46
CA VAL A 103 4.69 -5.58 10.21
C VAL A 103 4.78 -5.98 11.67
N VAL A 104 4.80 -4.98 12.55
CA VAL A 104 4.83 -5.14 14.00
C VAL A 104 3.44 -4.85 14.53
N ILE A 105 2.82 -5.84 15.16
CA ILE A 105 1.62 -5.66 15.95
C ILE A 105 2.01 -5.73 17.42
N SER A 106 1.70 -4.69 18.20
CA SER A 106 1.83 -4.72 19.67
C SER A 106 0.46 -4.96 20.28
N ASP A 107 0.36 -5.98 21.12
CA ASP A 107 -0.76 -6.09 22.07
C ASP A 107 -0.42 -5.29 23.35
N ASP A 108 -1.44 -4.84 24.07
CA ASP A 108 -1.31 -4.08 25.33
C ASP A 108 -0.64 -4.89 26.47
N ASP A 109 -0.44 -6.19 26.27
CA ASP A 109 0.28 -7.08 27.19
C ASP A 109 1.81 -7.06 26.99
N GLY A 110 2.31 -6.26 26.03
CA GLY A 110 3.73 -6.15 25.70
C GLY A 110 4.25 -7.26 24.79
N SER A 111 3.37 -8.12 24.26
CA SER A 111 3.72 -9.10 23.24
C SER A 111 3.75 -8.48 21.85
N ILE A 112 4.76 -8.85 21.07
CA ILE A 112 4.90 -8.45 19.67
C ILE A 112 4.48 -9.63 18.80
N ALA A 113 3.35 -9.49 18.11
CA ALA A 113 2.94 -10.42 17.07
C ALA A 113 3.48 -9.96 15.72
N VAL A 114 4.28 -10.81 15.06
CA VAL A 114 4.59 -10.67 13.64
C VAL A 114 3.42 -11.30 12.88
N TRP A 115 2.43 -10.48 12.53
CA TRP A 115 1.22 -10.97 11.89
C TRP A 115 1.47 -11.23 10.40
N PRO A 116 1.03 -12.37 9.84
CA PRO A 116 0.93 -12.50 8.40
C PRO A 116 -0.25 -11.60 7.96
N PRO A 117 -0.01 -10.52 7.21
CA PRO A 117 -1.10 -9.63 6.81
C PRO A 117 -2.08 -10.39 5.90
N ARG A 118 -3.21 -9.76 5.53
CA ARG A 118 -3.95 -10.14 4.30
C ARG A 118 -2.92 -10.59 3.26
N ARG A 119 -3.10 -11.79 2.69
CA ARG A 119 -2.12 -12.34 1.73
C ARG A 119 -1.83 -11.27 0.71
N ASN A 120 -0.55 -10.96 0.54
CA ASN A 120 -0.13 -10.05 -0.51
C ASN A 120 -0.71 -10.55 -1.83
N GLU A 121 -1.32 -9.64 -2.59
CA GLU A 121 -1.96 -9.94 -3.85
C GLU A 121 -1.11 -9.31 -4.95
N VAL A 122 -0.77 -10.12 -5.95
CA VAL A 122 -0.14 -9.64 -7.17
C VAL A 122 -0.93 -10.27 -8.31
N HIS A 123 -1.26 -9.48 -9.32
CA HIS A 123 -1.93 -9.95 -10.53
C HIS A 123 -1.01 -9.83 -11.75
N PRO A 124 -0.06 -10.78 -11.96
CA PRO A 124 0.98 -10.67 -12.98
C PRO A 124 0.42 -10.50 -14.39
N LEU A 125 -0.69 -11.18 -14.70
CA LEU A 125 -1.33 -11.07 -16.03
C LEU A 125 -1.94 -9.68 -16.27
N LEU A 126 -2.47 -9.02 -15.23
CA LEU A 126 -2.97 -7.66 -15.35
C LEU A 126 -1.82 -6.66 -15.51
N ILE A 127 -0.72 -6.87 -14.79
CA ILE A 127 0.51 -6.08 -14.92
C ILE A 127 1.13 -6.25 -16.32
N ALA A 128 1.18 -7.47 -16.84
CA ALA A 128 1.71 -7.76 -18.17
C ALA A 128 0.85 -7.15 -19.29
N ALA A 129 -0.47 -7.00 -19.07
CA ALA A 129 -1.39 -6.41 -20.03
C ALA A 129 -1.37 -4.86 -20.04
N CYS A 130 -0.59 -4.23 -19.16
CA CYS A 130 -0.45 -2.77 -19.11
C CYS A 130 0.82 -2.34 -19.88
N PRO A 131 0.73 -1.33 -20.77
CA PRO A 131 1.89 -0.70 -21.39
C PRO A 131 2.87 -0.13 -20.35
N ASP A 132 4.14 -0.09 -20.70
CA ASP A 132 5.23 0.39 -19.84
C ASP A 132 5.11 1.88 -19.49
N ASP A 133 4.55 2.68 -20.38
CA ASP A 133 4.31 4.12 -20.21
C ASP A 133 2.94 4.44 -19.61
N GLU A 134 2.09 3.43 -19.38
CA GLU A 134 0.80 3.61 -18.72
C GLU A 134 1.01 4.04 -17.26
N TRP A 135 0.29 5.08 -16.83
CA TRP A 135 0.34 5.57 -15.46
C TRP A 135 -0.59 4.77 -14.56
N VAL A 136 -0.08 4.30 -13.43
CA VAL A 136 -0.83 3.60 -12.37
C VAL A 136 -1.02 4.50 -11.15
N HIS A 137 -2.00 4.19 -10.31
CA HIS A 137 -2.29 4.90 -9.07
C HIS A 137 -1.85 4.07 -7.87
N ILE A 138 -1.10 4.67 -6.96
CA ILE A 138 -0.56 4.03 -5.76
C ILE A 138 -1.14 4.76 -4.55
N ARG A 139 -1.81 4.03 -3.67
CA ARG A 139 -2.35 4.56 -2.40
C ARG A 139 -1.70 3.85 -1.24
N ALA A 140 -1.23 4.64 -0.28
CA ALA A 140 -0.67 4.15 0.97
C ALA A 140 -1.52 4.62 2.15
N PHE A 141 -2.08 3.67 2.90
CA PHE A 141 -2.83 3.95 4.12
C PHE A 141 -2.01 3.54 5.34
N ASP A 142 -1.99 4.39 6.36
CA ASP A 142 -1.45 4.02 7.67
C ASP A 142 -2.28 2.93 8.31
N GLN A 143 -1.64 2.14 9.16
CA GLN A 143 -2.28 1.04 9.86
C GLN A 143 -2.39 1.27 11.38
N SER A 144 -1.92 2.42 11.88
CA SER A 144 -2.04 2.82 13.29
C SER A 144 -3.40 3.39 13.66
#